data_AF-A0A1Y5PP89-F1
#
_entry.id   AF-A0A1Y5PP89-F1
#
_cell.length_a   1.000
_cell.length_b   1.000
_cell.length_c   1.000
_cell.angle_alpha   90.00
_cell.angle_beta   90.00
_cell.angle_gamma   90.00
#
_symmetry.space_group_name_H-M   'P 1'
#
loop_
_entity.id
_entity.type
_entity.pdbx_description
1 polymer ?
#
loop_
_entity_poly.entity_id
_entity_poly.type
_entity_poly.pdbx_seq_one_letter_code
_entity_poly.pdbx_strand_id
1 'polypeptide(L)'
;MLSVEEFPGRSTSPLRKMATLVSAIGQDEFATSALDALDEAVGVDHLSLLRINAKGDVDFRAATSVGGSHLSDAVSREYFHRFTHLDPVRSVSRRRMVPGGYLLVRVTGKDVLNASYRQACYTNPDIGERLTIFSRVNGLDYQINLYRVSSRGRFGEDAPQFLSGVAEILLPAIMRHADLISGPGEGRVRRLSLEALEHRVRRLNDKLSDREIDVCSRMLYGQSIEGTALDLEISQTSVVTYRRRAYAKLGITCHNELFALAM
;
A
#
# COMPACT_ATOMS: atom_id res chain seq x y z
N MET A 1 -7.34 -42.69 -16.53
CA MET A 1 -6.89 -41.71 -17.55
C MET A 1 -7.07 -40.34 -16.92
N LEU A 2 -6.01 -39.55 -16.76
CA LEU A 2 -6.09 -38.22 -16.15
C LEU A 2 -6.63 -37.23 -17.20
N SER A 3 -7.68 -36.50 -16.85
CA SER A 3 -8.14 -35.37 -17.64
C SER A 3 -7.25 -34.17 -17.32
N VAL A 4 -6.45 -33.73 -18.28
CA VAL A 4 -5.59 -32.56 -18.16
C VAL A 4 -6.09 -31.54 -19.18
N GLU A 5 -6.57 -30.40 -18.70
CA GLU A 5 -6.95 -29.27 -19.53
C GLU A 5 -5.89 -28.17 -19.39
N GLU A 6 -5.34 -27.74 -20.51
CA GLU A 6 -4.39 -26.64 -20.59
C GLU A 6 -5.14 -25.35 -20.93
N PHE A 7 -5.07 -24.37 -20.03
CA PHE A 7 -5.64 -23.06 -20.26
C PHE A 7 -4.54 -22.11 -20.70
N PRO A 8 -4.60 -21.53 -21.91
CA PRO A 8 -3.66 -20.50 -22.31
C PRO A 8 -3.93 -19.29 -21.41
N GLY A 9 -2.98 -18.94 -20.53
CA GLY A 9 -3.09 -17.81 -19.60
C GLY A 9 -3.18 -16.42 -20.26
N ARG A 10 -3.59 -16.34 -21.53
CA ARG A 10 -3.67 -15.15 -22.37
C ARG A 10 -5.12 -14.84 -22.76
N SER A 11 -5.95 -14.46 -21.80
CA SER A 11 -7.22 -13.77 -22.07
C SER A 11 -6.99 -12.25 -22.03
N THR A 12 -7.79 -11.45 -22.75
CA THR A 12 -7.84 -9.97 -22.64
C THR A 12 -8.80 -9.49 -21.54
N SER A 13 -9.22 -10.40 -20.65
CA SER A 13 -10.17 -10.14 -19.56
C SER A 13 -9.72 -9.01 -18.60
N PRO A 14 -10.67 -8.23 -18.04
CA PRO A 14 -10.42 -7.30 -16.92
C PRO A 14 -9.60 -7.90 -15.77
N LEU A 15 -9.74 -9.20 -15.52
CA LEU A 15 -8.97 -9.91 -14.50
C LEU A 15 -7.46 -9.95 -14.81
N ARG A 16 -7.07 -9.94 -16.09
CA ARG A 16 -5.66 -9.91 -16.47
C ARG A 16 -5.01 -8.57 -16.18
N LYS A 17 -5.70 -7.46 -16.45
CA LYS A 17 -5.19 -6.13 -16.08
C LYS A 17 -5.02 -5.99 -14.58
N MET A 18 -5.96 -6.54 -13.80
CA MET A 18 -5.80 -6.64 -12.34
C MET A 18 -4.62 -7.52 -11.94
N ALA A 19 -4.40 -8.65 -12.62
CA ALA A 19 -3.21 -9.47 -12.38
C ALA A 19 -1.91 -8.73 -12.71
N THR A 20 -1.85 -8.00 -13.83
CA THR A 20 -0.70 -7.16 -14.20
C THR A 20 -0.44 -6.08 -13.16
N LEU A 21 -1.47 -5.39 -12.68
CA LEU A 21 -1.38 -4.43 -11.58
C LEU A 21 -0.78 -5.07 -10.33
N VAL A 22 -1.25 -6.26 -9.94
CA VAL A 22 -0.73 -6.99 -8.78
C VAL A 22 0.74 -7.38 -8.99
N SER A 23 1.13 -7.82 -10.18
CA SER A 23 2.52 -8.12 -10.52
C SER A 23 3.43 -6.88 -10.52
N ALA A 24 2.89 -5.70 -10.81
CA ALA A 24 3.62 -4.44 -10.80
C ALA A 24 3.82 -3.84 -9.39
N ILE A 25 3.31 -4.47 -8.33
CA ILE A 25 3.53 -3.99 -6.96
C ILE A 25 5.04 -3.92 -6.66
N GLY A 26 5.49 -2.74 -6.22
CA GLY A 26 6.91 -2.43 -5.97
C GLY A 26 7.73 -2.12 -7.22
N GLN A 27 7.14 -2.07 -8.41
CA GLN A 27 7.80 -1.68 -9.68
C GLN A 27 7.37 -0.27 -10.11
N ASP A 28 8.16 0.37 -10.98
CA ASP A 28 7.92 1.75 -11.44
C ASP A 28 6.63 1.86 -12.28
N GLU A 29 6.25 0.81 -12.99
CA GLU A 29 5.08 0.77 -13.87
C GLU A 29 3.75 0.57 -13.12
N PHE A 30 3.77 0.52 -11.77
CA PHE A 30 2.58 0.26 -10.96
C PHE A 30 1.45 1.26 -11.22
N ALA A 31 1.76 2.56 -11.23
CA ALA A 31 0.74 3.59 -11.44
C ALA A 31 0.15 3.53 -12.85
N THR A 32 0.98 3.25 -13.87
CA THR A 32 0.53 3.02 -15.25
C THR A 32 -0.36 1.79 -15.34
N SER A 33 0.02 0.68 -14.71
CA SER A 33 -0.78 -0.55 -14.68
C SER A 33 -2.13 -0.33 -13.98
N ALA A 34 -2.16 0.49 -12.91
CA ALA A 34 -3.39 0.87 -12.22
C ALA A 34 -4.30 1.72 -13.13
N LEU A 35 -3.73 2.70 -13.83
CA LEU A 35 -4.46 3.53 -14.79
C LEU A 35 -5.04 2.68 -15.91
N ASP A 36 -4.26 1.81 -16.54
CA ASP A 36 -4.71 0.96 -17.65
C ASP A 36 -5.87 0.03 -17.25
N ALA A 37 -5.86 -0.44 -16.00
CA ALA A 37 -6.90 -1.27 -15.42
C ALA A 37 -8.20 -0.50 -15.14
N LEU A 38 -8.10 0.81 -14.91
CA LEU A 38 -9.22 1.69 -14.59
C LEU A 38 -9.79 2.43 -15.80
N ASP A 39 -8.95 2.85 -16.74
CA ASP A 39 -9.37 3.59 -17.94
C ASP A 39 -10.32 2.78 -18.82
N GLU A 40 -10.04 1.49 -19.04
CA GLU A 40 -10.94 0.66 -19.85
C GLU A 40 -12.35 0.55 -19.25
N ALA A 41 -12.47 0.57 -17.92
CA ALA A 41 -13.74 0.35 -17.25
C ALA A 41 -14.52 1.64 -16.97
N VAL A 42 -13.84 2.71 -16.56
CA VAL A 42 -14.49 3.97 -16.14
C VAL A 42 -13.99 5.20 -16.90
N GLY A 43 -13.05 5.04 -17.83
CA GLY A 43 -12.49 6.07 -18.71
C GLY A 43 -11.80 7.19 -17.93
N VAL A 44 -10.58 6.92 -17.47
CA VAL A 44 -9.78 7.77 -16.59
C VAL A 44 -8.63 8.32 -17.39
N ASP A 45 -8.44 9.63 -17.38
CA ASP A 45 -7.38 10.28 -18.16
C ASP A 45 -6.11 10.47 -17.33
N HIS A 46 -6.25 10.74 -16.03
CA HIS A 46 -5.15 10.87 -15.10
C HIS A 46 -5.40 10.11 -13.80
N LEU A 47 -4.33 9.58 -13.23
CA LEU A 47 -4.32 8.91 -11.93
C LEU A 47 -3.29 9.58 -11.03
N SER A 48 -3.64 9.85 -9.77
CA SER A 48 -2.65 10.10 -8.72
C SER A 48 -2.92 9.25 -7.48
N LEU A 49 -1.85 8.73 -6.91
CA LEU A 49 -1.83 7.87 -5.74
C LEU A 49 -1.08 8.61 -4.63
N LEU A 50 -1.67 8.72 -3.44
CA LEU A 50 -1.04 9.37 -2.30
C LEU A 50 -1.15 8.52 -1.05
N ARG A 51 -0.09 8.55 -0.24
CA ARG A 51 -0.12 8.17 1.17
C ARG A 51 0.24 9.39 2.00
N ILE A 52 -0.56 9.65 3.02
CA ILE A 52 -0.37 10.75 3.95
C ILE A 52 -0.18 10.15 5.34
N ASN A 53 0.91 10.52 6.00
CA ASN A 53 1.22 10.04 7.33
C ASN A 53 0.35 10.71 8.41
N ALA A 54 0.46 10.24 9.66
CA ALA A 54 -0.31 10.78 10.78
C ALA A 54 -0.03 12.27 11.08
N LYS A 55 1.11 12.81 10.62
CA LYS A 55 1.47 14.24 10.74
C LYS A 55 0.81 15.09 9.64
N GLY A 56 0.25 14.46 8.62
CA GLY A 56 -0.38 15.11 7.48
C GLY A 56 0.57 15.33 6.29
N ASP A 57 1.78 14.77 6.33
CA ASP A 57 2.75 14.86 5.24
C ASP A 57 2.54 13.74 4.22
N VAL A 58 2.76 14.06 2.94
CA VAL A 58 2.71 13.08 1.86
C VAL A 58 4.05 12.35 1.80
N ASP A 59 4.09 11.08 2.20
CA ASP A 59 5.31 10.27 2.26
C ASP A 59 5.43 9.27 1.10
N PHE A 60 4.36 9.06 0.35
CA PHE A 60 4.36 8.36 -0.93
C PHE A 60 3.45 9.08 -1.93
N ARG A 61 3.93 9.19 -3.16
CA ARG A 61 3.18 9.73 -4.30
C ARG A 61 3.56 9.03 -5.60
N ALA A 62 2.57 8.77 -6.45
CA ALA A 62 2.77 8.38 -7.83
C ALA A 62 1.67 9.02 -8.70
N ALA A 63 1.99 9.39 -9.94
CA ALA A 63 1.00 9.96 -10.86
C ALA A 63 1.34 9.61 -12.31
N THR A 64 0.30 9.36 -13.10
CA THR A 64 0.41 9.04 -14.52
C THR A 64 -0.83 9.49 -15.27
N SER A 65 -0.75 9.53 -16.60
CA SER A 65 -1.86 9.85 -17.50
C SER A 65 -1.88 8.89 -18.67
N VAL A 66 -3.00 8.86 -19.38
CA VAL A 66 -3.13 8.06 -20.60
C VAL A 66 -2.02 8.43 -21.58
N GLY A 67 -1.42 7.41 -22.20
CA GLY A 67 -0.24 7.57 -23.05
C GLY A 67 1.08 7.75 -22.29
N GLY A 68 1.09 7.56 -20.96
CA GLY A 68 2.29 7.66 -20.12
C GLY A 68 2.79 9.09 -19.92
N SER A 69 2.02 10.10 -20.33
CA SER A 69 2.35 11.49 -20.04
C SER A 69 2.12 11.79 -18.56
N HIS A 70 2.98 12.56 -17.93
CA HIS A 70 2.69 13.08 -16.59
C HIS A 70 1.88 14.36 -16.75
N LEU A 71 0.75 14.48 -16.04
CA LEU A 71 0.15 15.79 -15.80
C LEU A 71 1.30 16.69 -15.32
N SER A 72 1.55 17.79 -16.03
CA SER A 72 2.81 18.55 -15.92
C SER A 72 3.30 18.63 -14.48
N ASP A 73 4.55 18.21 -14.22
CA ASP A 73 5.19 18.28 -12.89
C ASP A 73 4.97 19.62 -12.20
N ALA A 74 4.76 20.70 -12.97
CA ALA A 74 4.39 22.01 -12.48
C ALA A 74 3.05 22.02 -11.71
N VAL A 75 1.99 21.39 -12.22
CA VAL A 75 0.66 21.34 -11.58
C VAL A 75 0.74 20.57 -10.27
N SER A 76 1.39 19.40 -10.29
CA SER A 76 1.60 18.59 -9.09
C SER A 76 2.40 19.35 -8.03
N ARG A 77 3.49 20.02 -8.43
CA ARG A 77 4.32 20.84 -7.53
C ARG A 77 3.54 21.99 -6.92
N GLU A 78 2.76 22.71 -7.73
CA GLU A 78 1.95 23.83 -7.26
C GLU A 78 0.88 23.37 -6.28
N TYR A 79 0.22 22.24 -6.55
CA TYR A 79 -0.73 21.61 -5.63
C TYR A 79 -0.10 21.35 -4.25
N PHE A 80 1.02 20.63 -4.21
CA PHE A 80 1.65 20.28 -2.92
C PHE A 80 2.16 21.49 -2.16
N HIS A 81 2.69 22.50 -2.86
CA HIS A 81 3.25 23.70 -2.23
C HIS A 81 2.17 24.68 -1.75
N ARG A 82 1.06 24.82 -2.47
CA ARG A 82 0.12 25.94 -2.26
C ARG A 82 -1.30 25.51 -1.90
N PHE A 83 -1.75 24.34 -2.35
CA PHE A 83 -3.19 24.04 -2.38
C PHE A 83 -3.61 22.82 -1.58
N THR A 84 -2.67 22.04 -1.04
CA THR A 84 -2.99 20.87 -0.22
C THR A 84 -3.99 21.18 0.89
N HIS A 85 -3.88 22.31 1.59
CA HIS A 85 -4.80 22.67 2.68
C HIS A 85 -6.19 23.11 2.20
N LEU A 86 -6.37 23.35 0.90
CA LEU A 86 -7.62 23.78 0.27
C LEU A 86 -8.36 22.64 -0.44
N ASP A 87 -7.78 21.44 -0.50
CA ASP A 87 -8.41 20.31 -1.18
C ASP A 87 -9.70 19.88 -0.47
N PRO A 88 -10.86 19.88 -1.17
CA PRO A 88 -12.14 19.44 -0.61
C PRO A 88 -12.12 18.04 -0.01
N VAL A 89 -11.29 17.12 -0.51
CA VAL A 89 -11.14 15.76 0.03
C VAL A 89 -10.56 15.78 1.45
N ARG A 90 -9.82 16.82 1.85
CA ARG A 90 -9.38 16.93 3.26
C ARG A 90 -10.52 17.19 4.23
N SER A 91 -11.66 17.70 3.77
CA SER A 91 -12.85 17.77 4.63
C SER A 91 -13.37 16.37 5.00
N VAL A 92 -13.15 15.36 4.14
CA VAL A 92 -13.57 13.98 4.42
C VAL A 92 -12.60 13.24 5.33
N SER A 93 -11.34 13.68 5.45
CA SER A 93 -10.36 13.04 6.34
C SER A 93 -10.76 13.12 7.82
N ARG A 94 -11.65 14.05 8.21
CA ARG A 94 -12.20 14.15 9.57
C ARG A 94 -13.41 13.24 9.81
N ARG A 95 -13.97 12.62 8.77
CA ARG A 95 -15.12 11.72 8.93
C ARG A 95 -14.70 10.43 9.60
N ARG A 96 -15.57 9.92 10.48
CA ARG A 96 -15.39 8.57 11.06
C ARG A 96 -15.57 7.54 9.95
N MET A 97 -14.63 6.60 9.87
CA MET A 97 -14.68 5.48 8.95
C MET A 97 -14.79 4.18 9.74
N VAL A 98 -15.54 3.23 9.21
CA VAL A 98 -15.53 1.87 9.74
C VAL A 98 -14.17 1.22 9.46
N PRO A 99 -13.68 0.32 10.33
CA PRO A 99 -12.46 -0.43 10.06
C PRO A 99 -12.53 -1.12 8.70
N GLY A 100 -11.48 -0.95 7.87
CA GLY A 100 -11.43 -1.50 6.51
C GLY A 100 -12.31 -0.78 5.48
N GLY A 101 -13.06 0.25 5.90
CA GLY A 101 -13.89 1.03 4.99
C GLY A 101 -13.07 2.00 4.11
N TYR A 102 -13.74 2.49 3.07
CA TYR A 102 -13.27 3.60 2.25
C TYR A 102 -14.44 4.55 1.96
N LEU A 103 -14.12 5.78 1.56
CA LEU A 103 -15.05 6.78 1.09
C LEU A 103 -14.80 7.03 -0.38
N LEU A 104 -15.86 7.17 -1.16
CA LEU A 104 -15.76 7.70 -2.51
C LEU A 104 -16.21 9.15 -2.52
N VAL A 105 -15.37 10.04 -3.03
CA VAL A 105 -15.65 11.48 -3.11
C VAL A 105 -15.66 11.90 -4.56
N ARG A 106 -16.72 12.59 -4.99
CA ARG A 106 -16.85 13.18 -6.32
C ARG A 106 -16.68 14.69 -6.21
N VAL A 107 -15.79 15.26 -7.01
CA VAL A 107 -15.47 16.70 -7.00
C VAL A 107 -15.37 17.20 -8.43
N THR A 108 -16.06 18.29 -8.72
CA THR A 108 -15.90 19.05 -9.96
C THR A 108 -15.21 20.38 -9.66
N GLY A 109 -14.77 21.07 -10.72
CA GLY A 109 -14.24 22.42 -10.57
C GLY A 109 -15.22 23.39 -9.88
N LYS A 110 -16.54 23.15 -9.93
CA LYS A 110 -17.56 24.01 -9.28
C LYS A 110 -17.54 23.88 -7.76
N ASP A 111 -17.21 22.70 -7.23
CA ASP A 111 -17.19 22.40 -5.80
C ASP A 111 -15.98 23.01 -5.07
N VAL A 112 -14.97 23.43 -5.83
CA VAL A 112 -13.74 24.04 -5.31
C VAL A 112 -13.98 25.50 -4.97
N LEU A 113 -14.04 25.90 -3.70
CA LEU A 113 -14.36 27.30 -3.35
C LEU A 113 -13.27 28.31 -3.74
N ASN A 114 -11.99 27.96 -3.58
CA ASN A 114 -10.87 28.85 -3.86
C ASN A 114 -10.61 28.99 -5.37
N ALA A 115 -10.68 30.22 -5.89
CA ALA A 115 -10.53 30.49 -7.32
C ALA A 115 -9.14 30.13 -7.88
N SER A 116 -8.06 30.42 -7.14
CA SER A 116 -6.69 30.11 -7.59
C SER A 116 -6.44 28.60 -7.65
N TYR A 117 -6.91 27.85 -6.66
CA TYR A 117 -6.83 26.39 -6.67
C TYR A 117 -7.66 25.79 -7.81
N ARG A 118 -8.89 26.29 -8.02
CA ARG A 118 -9.74 25.88 -9.15
C ARG A 118 -9.05 26.13 -10.49
N GLN A 119 -8.46 27.31 -10.67
CA GLN A 119 -7.77 27.66 -11.90
C GLN A 119 -6.55 26.76 -12.15
N ALA A 120 -5.69 26.59 -11.14
CA ALA A 120 -4.43 25.86 -11.28
C ALA A 120 -4.63 24.35 -11.41
N CYS A 121 -5.59 23.77 -10.69
CA CYS A 121 -5.74 22.31 -10.59
C CYS A 121 -6.94 21.74 -11.35
N TYR A 122 -7.87 22.58 -11.83
CA TYR A 122 -9.01 22.13 -12.63
C TYR A 122 -9.05 22.79 -14.01
N THR A 123 -9.07 24.13 -14.07
CA THR A 123 -9.24 24.84 -15.35
C THR A 123 -8.02 24.69 -16.27
N ASN A 124 -6.82 25.02 -15.81
CA ASN A 124 -5.59 24.97 -16.61
C ASN A 124 -5.26 23.54 -17.11
N PRO A 125 -5.35 22.48 -16.28
CA PRO A 125 -5.12 21.11 -16.73
C PRO A 125 -6.34 20.45 -17.42
N ASP A 126 -7.41 21.20 -17.72
CA ASP A 126 -8.66 20.70 -18.32
C ASP A 126 -9.33 19.54 -17.56
N ILE A 127 -9.34 19.57 -16.23
CA ILE A 127 -9.98 18.54 -15.41
C ILE A 127 -11.46 18.89 -15.20
N GLY A 128 -12.34 18.06 -15.76
CA GLY A 128 -13.78 18.20 -15.64
C GLY A 128 -14.33 17.62 -14.33
N GLU A 129 -13.84 16.45 -13.94
CA GLU A 129 -14.28 15.75 -12.73
C GLU A 129 -13.16 14.91 -12.11
N ARG A 130 -13.17 14.81 -10.78
CA ARG A 130 -12.31 13.94 -9.98
C ARG A 130 -13.16 13.00 -9.13
N LEU A 131 -12.85 11.71 -9.18
CA LEU A 131 -13.29 10.71 -8.22
C LEU A 131 -12.11 10.34 -7.31
N THR A 132 -12.31 10.33 -6.00
CA THR A 132 -11.28 9.95 -5.04
C THR A 132 -11.77 8.79 -4.19
N ILE A 133 -11.04 7.67 -4.21
CA ILE A 133 -11.15 6.63 -3.19
C ILE A 133 -10.24 7.03 -2.04
N PHE A 134 -10.83 7.31 -0.88
CA PHE A 134 -10.12 7.66 0.35
C PHE A 134 -10.25 6.52 1.36
N SER A 135 -9.14 6.05 1.90
CA SER A 135 -9.15 5.05 2.98
C SER A 135 -8.18 5.46 4.09
N ARG A 136 -8.49 5.06 5.33
CA ARG A 136 -7.59 5.21 6.47
C ARG A 136 -7.25 3.86 7.05
N VAL A 137 -5.98 3.51 7.04
CA VAL A 137 -5.49 2.23 7.60
C VAL A 137 -4.28 2.49 8.48
N ASN A 138 -4.33 2.02 9.73
CA ASN A 138 -3.26 2.16 10.72
C ASN A 138 -2.77 3.62 10.91
N GLY A 139 -3.68 4.60 10.83
CA GLY A 139 -3.35 6.02 10.98
C GLY A 139 -2.73 6.67 9.73
N LEU A 140 -2.63 5.94 8.61
CA LEU A 140 -2.20 6.46 7.31
C LEU A 140 -3.42 6.68 6.42
N ASP A 141 -3.47 7.83 5.75
CA ASP A 141 -4.51 8.12 4.76
C ASP A 141 -4.01 7.76 3.36
N TYR A 142 -4.82 7.01 2.63
CA TYR A 142 -4.56 6.61 1.25
C TYR A 142 -5.58 7.27 0.34
N GLN A 143 -5.10 7.86 -0.76
CA GLN A 143 -5.94 8.48 -1.78
C GLN A 143 -5.62 7.91 -3.16
N ILE A 144 -6.66 7.44 -3.85
CA ILE A 144 -6.63 7.08 -5.26
C ILE A 144 -7.47 8.11 -5.99
N ASN A 145 -6.84 9.04 -6.68
CA ASN A 145 -7.52 10.11 -7.40
C ASN A 145 -7.57 9.78 -8.89
N LEU A 146 -8.78 9.73 -9.42
CA LEU A 146 -9.09 9.48 -10.82
C LEU A 146 -9.62 10.77 -11.41
N TYR A 147 -9.00 11.23 -12.48
CA TYR A 147 -9.38 12.48 -13.12
C TYR A 147 -9.83 12.20 -14.54
N ARG A 148 -10.90 12.88 -14.95
CA ARG A 148 -11.40 12.88 -16.32
C ARG A 148 -11.35 14.29 -16.88
N VAL A 149 -10.87 14.42 -18.12
CA VAL A 149 -10.78 15.72 -18.80
C VAL A 149 -12.17 16.23 -19.20
N SER A 150 -12.35 17.56 -19.22
CA SER A 150 -13.67 18.16 -19.45
C SER A 150 -14.27 17.77 -20.80
N SER A 151 -13.43 17.57 -21.81
CA SER A 151 -13.84 17.15 -23.17
C SER A 151 -14.49 15.76 -23.23
N ARG A 152 -14.22 14.87 -22.26
CA ARG A 152 -14.84 13.54 -22.14
C ARG A 152 -16.11 13.54 -21.28
N GLY A 153 -16.54 14.70 -20.79
CA GLY A 153 -17.70 14.83 -19.90
C GLY A 153 -17.43 14.28 -18.50
N ARG A 154 -18.51 13.96 -17.77
CA ARG A 154 -18.44 13.42 -16.40
C ARG A 154 -18.26 11.91 -16.41
N PHE A 155 -17.79 11.34 -15.30
CA PHE A 155 -17.89 9.91 -15.06
C PHE A 155 -19.35 9.46 -15.05
N GLY A 156 -19.59 8.21 -15.47
CA GLY A 156 -20.92 7.61 -15.41
C GLY A 156 -21.46 7.56 -13.97
N GLU A 157 -22.79 7.45 -13.84
CA GLU A 157 -23.44 7.30 -12.54
C GLU A 157 -23.20 5.93 -11.91
N ASP A 158 -22.79 4.95 -12.72
CA ASP A 158 -22.36 3.61 -12.33
C ASP A 158 -20.90 3.53 -11.87
N ALA A 159 -20.07 4.53 -12.21
CA ALA A 159 -18.66 4.55 -11.85
C ALA A 159 -18.40 4.40 -10.34
N PRO A 160 -19.16 5.04 -9.42
CA PRO A 160 -19.04 4.78 -7.99
C PRO A 160 -19.21 3.32 -7.58
N GLN A 161 -20.20 2.65 -8.16
CA GLN A 161 -20.47 1.24 -7.86
C GLN A 161 -19.34 0.37 -8.40
N PHE A 162 -18.87 0.62 -9.63
CA PHE A 162 -17.71 -0.09 -10.17
C PHE A 162 -16.45 0.09 -9.31
N LEU A 163 -16.13 1.34 -8.95
CA LEU A 163 -14.97 1.65 -8.13
C LEU A 163 -15.05 1.02 -6.74
N SER A 164 -16.26 0.86 -6.19
CA SER A 164 -16.45 0.16 -4.92
C SER A 164 -15.98 -1.31 -4.99
N GLY A 165 -16.27 -2.01 -6.09
CA GLY A 165 -15.80 -3.37 -6.32
C GLY A 165 -14.28 -3.46 -6.53
N VAL A 166 -13.70 -2.53 -7.30
CA VAL A 166 -12.25 -2.56 -7.59
C VAL A 166 -11.40 -2.06 -6.41
N ALA A 167 -11.97 -1.24 -5.52
CA ALA A 167 -11.29 -0.74 -4.33
C ALA A 167 -10.75 -1.86 -3.43
N GLU A 168 -11.42 -3.01 -3.38
CA GLU A 168 -10.99 -4.19 -2.59
C GLU A 168 -9.65 -4.76 -3.05
N ILE A 169 -9.28 -4.54 -4.31
CA ILE A 169 -7.99 -4.97 -4.87
C ILE A 169 -7.00 -3.80 -4.88
N LEU A 170 -7.46 -2.62 -5.34
CA LEU A 170 -6.59 -1.46 -5.52
C LEU A 170 -6.01 -0.95 -4.20
N LEU A 171 -6.82 -0.84 -3.14
CA LEU A 171 -6.34 -0.29 -1.87
C LEU A 171 -5.22 -1.14 -1.27
N PRO A 172 -5.36 -2.47 -1.08
CA PRO A 172 -4.25 -3.31 -0.61
C PRO A 172 -3.02 -3.27 -1.54
N ALA A 173 -3.22 -3.24 -2.86
CA ALA A 173 -2.13 -3.17 -3.82
C ALA A 173 -1.31 -1.88 -3.67
N ILE A 174 -1.99 -0.73 -3.57
CA ILE A 174 -1.35 0.58 -3.39
C ILE A 174 -0.69 0.67 -2.03
N MET A 175 -1.34 0.17 -0.97
CA MET A 175 -0.73 0.11 0.36
C MET A 175 0.58 -0.67 0.33
N ARG A 176 0.58 -1.84 -0.33
CA ARG A 176 1.76 -2.70 -0.44
C ARG A 176 2.85 -2.05 -1.29
N HIS A 177 2.48 -1.45 -2.42
CA HIS A 177 3.41 -0.72 -3.28
C HIS A 177 4.05 0.46 -2.52
N ALA A 178 3.25 1.28 -1.83
CA ALA A 178 3.76 2.39 -1.02
C ALA A 178 4.70 1.92 0.11
N ASP A 179 4.43 0.77 0.75
CA ASP A 179 5.36 0.20 1.74
C ASP A 179 6.71 -0.18 1.13
N LEU A 180 6.72 -0.68 -0.11
CA LEU A 180 7.94 -1.11 -0.80
C LEU A 180 8.78 0.08 -1.26
N ILE A 181 8.14 1.14 -1.73
CA ILE A 181 8.81 2.34 -2.26
C ILE A 181 9.26 3.29 -1.16
N SER A 182 8.38 3.61 -0.21
CA SER A 182 8.62 4.64 0.81
C SER A 182 8.85 4.07 2.21
N GLY A 183 9.00 2.74 2.32
CA GLY A 183 9.00 2.04 3.60
C GLY A 183 7.61 1.96 4.23
N PRO A 184 7.42 1.10 5.24
CA PRO A 184 6.18 1.08 6.00
C PRO A 184 6.02 2.40 6.76
N GLY A 185 4.86 3.05 6.65
CA GLY A 185 4.61 4.33 7.34
C GLY A 185 4.80 4.22 8.86
N GLU A 186 5.12 5.35 9.52
CA GLU A 186 5.31 5.42 10.97
C GLU A 186 4.16 4.72 11.71
N GLY A 187 4.46 3.69 12.50
CA GLY A 187 3.47 2.87 13.21
C GLY A 187 3.25 1.47 12.63
N ARG A 188 3.63 1.24 11.36
CA ARG A 188 3.67 -0.10 10.76
C ARG A 188 5.07 -0.68 10.89
N VAL A 189 5.58 -0.83 12.12
CA VAL A 189 6.64 -1.84 12.30
C VAL A 189 6.02 -3.13 11.80
N ARG A 190 6.55 -3.67 10.71
CA ARG A 190 6.10 -4.93 10.12
C ARG A 190 6.50 -6.03 11.08
N ARG A 191 5.86 -6.07 12.26
CA ARG A 191 5.93 -7.17 13.20
C ARG A 191 5.23 -8.30 12.47
N LEU A 192 6.04 -9.13 11.81
CA LEU A 192 5.62 -10.46 11.45
C LEU A 192 4.98 -11.07 12.71
N SER A 193 3.85 -11.76 12.54
CA SER A 193 3.29 -12.51 13.66
C SER A 193 4.36 -13.45 14.19
N LEU A 194 4.26 -13.81 15.47
CA LEU A 194 5.24 -14.70 16.08
C LEU A 194 5.31 -16.03 15.31
N GLU A 195 4.16 -16.56 14.86
CA GLU A 195 4.08 -17.73 13.97
C GLU A 195 4.83 -17.55 12.65
N ALA A 196 4.72 -16.37 12.00
CA ALA A 196 5.43 -16.09 10.77
C ALA A 196 6.96 -16.03 11.00
N LEU A 197 7.39 -15.51 12.15
CA LEU A 197 8.80 -15.51 12.56
C LEU A 197 9.30 -16.93 12.85
N GLU A 198 8.52 -17.73 13.57
CA GLU A 198 8.84 -19.15 13.81
C GLU A 198 9.00 -19.93 12.51
N HIS A 199 8.07 -19.75 11.55
CA HIS A 199 8.19 -20.34 10.23
C HIS A 199 9.43 -19.88 9.48
N ARG A 200 9.84 -18.62 9.63
CA ARG A 200 11.02 -18.07 8.95
C ARG A 200 12.31 -18.63 9.55
N VAL A 201 12.42 -18.65 10.88
CA VAL A 201 13.55 -19.23 11.61
C VAL A 201 13.69 -20.71 11.29
N ARG A 202 12.58 -21.47 11.27
CA ARG A 202 12.57 -22.90 10.92
C ARG A 202 13.16 -23.17 9.52
N ARG A 203 13.03 -22.24 8.57
CA ARG A 203 13.60 -22.37 7.22
C ARG A 203 15.07 -21.99 7.12
N LEU A 204 15.65 -21.34 8.13
CA LEU A 204 17.07 -20.95 8.09
C LEU A 204 17.98 -22.16 8.25
N ASN A 205 17.59 -23.12 9.08
CA ASN A 205 18.34 -24.35 9.31
C ASN A 205 17.41 -25.42 9.89
N ASP A 206 17.33 -26.57 9.22
CA ASP A 206 16.49 -27.72 9.57
C ASP A 206 16.92 -28.43 10.86
N LYS A 207 18.13 -28.16 11.38
CA LYS A 207 18.67 -28.73 12.63
C LYS A 207 18.30 -27.93 13.87
N LEU A 208 17.56 -26.82 13.74
CA LEU A 208 17.05 -26.08 14.89
C LEU A 208 15.94 -26.88 15.57
N SER A 209 16.03 -27.00 16.90
CA SER A 209 14.97 -27.56 17.74
C SER A 209 13.83 -26.55 17.92
N ASP A 210 12.64 -27.03 18.29
CA ASP A 210 11.49 -26.15 18.56
C ASP A 210 11.81 -25.08 19.61
N ARG A 211 12.51 -25.43 20.70
CA ARG A 211 12.92 -24.44 21.72
C ARG A 211 13.92 -23.39 21.23
N GLU A 212 14.77 -23.74 20.26
CA GLU A 212 15.68 -22.77 19.63
C GLU A 212 14.91 -21.85 18.68
N ILE A 213 13.94 -22.39 17.93
CA ILE A 213 13.04 -21.63 17.06
C ILE A 213 12.22 -20.64 17.88
N ASP A 214 11.60 -21.11 18.96
CA ASP A 214 10.77 -20.33 19.88
C ASP A 214 11.51 -19.12 20.47
N VAL A 215 12.77 -19.33 20.88
CA VAL A 215 13.61 -18.26 21.44
C VAL A 215 14.03 -17.28 20.36
N CYS A 216 14.50 -17.75 19.20
CA CYS A 216 14.92 -16.89 18.10
C CYS A 216 13.77 -16.06 17.51
N SER A 217 12.56 -16.62 17.39
CA SER A 217 11.38 -15.91 16.88
C SER A 217 10.96 -14.77 17.81
N ARG A 218 10.96 -14.99 19.13
CA ARG A 218 10.65 -13.98 20.16
C ARG A 218 11.69 -12.86 20.21
N MET A 219 12.96 -13.19 20.04
CA MET A 219 14.01 -12.21 19.88
C MET A 219 13.80 -11.33 18.64
N LEU A 220 13.47 -11.93 17.50
CA LEU A 220 13.14 -11.18 16.27
C LEU A 220 11.85 -10.35 16.42
N TYR A 221 10.93 -10.80 17.28
CA TYR A 221 9.72 -10.06 17.66
C TYR A 221 10.02 -8.87 18.60
N GLY A 222 11.25 -8.76 19.11
CA GLY A 222 11.70 -7.69 19.99
C GLY A 222 11.44 -7.94 21.48
N GLN A 223 11.17 -9.18 21.90
CA GLN A 223 11.07 -9.53 23.31
C GLN A 223 12.45 -9.54 23.97
N SER A 224 12.52 -9.07 25.23
CA SER A 224 13.72 -9.20 26.05
C SER A 224 13.93 -10.65 26.50
N ILE A 225 15.09 -10.94 27.13
CA ILE A 225 15.36 -12.27 27.69
C ILE A 225 14.34 -12.60 28.79
N GLU A 226 14.02 -11.62 29.63
CA GLU A 226 13.03 -11.72 30.71
C GLU A 226 11.63 -11.96 30.14
N GLY A 227 11.24 -11.19 29.12
CA GLY A 227 9.95 -11.36 28.45
C GLY A 227 9.82 -12.73 27.78
N THR A 228 10.88 -13.18 27.11
CA THR A 228 10.94 -14.51 26.47
C THR A 228 10.85 -15.64 27.50
N ALA A 229 11.54 -15.49 28.63
CA ALA A 229 11.53 -16.47 29.71
C ALA A 229 10.13 -16.62 30.33
N LEU A 230 9.45 -15.49 30.56
CA LEU A 230 8.07 -15.47 31.06
C LEU A 230 7.10 -16.08 30.04
N ASP A 231 7.20 -15.70 28.76
CA ASP A 231 6.30 -16.17 27.71
C ASP A 231 6.44 -17.67 27.43
N LEU A 232 7.65 -18.22 27.56
CA LEU A 232 7.93 -19.65 27.33
C LEU A 232 7.87 -20.51 28.59
N GLU A 233 7.62 -19.90 29.75
CA GLU A 233 7.64 -20.55 31.07
C GLU A 233 8.95 -21.32 31.34
N ILE A 234 10.09 -20.68 31.03
CA ILE A 234 11.45 -21.23 31.25
C ILE A 234 12.34 -20.22 31.98
N SER A 235 13.49 -20.66 32.47
CA SER A 235 14.47 -19.75 33.08
C SER A 235 15.14 -18.85 32.04
N GLN A 236 15.54 -17.63 32.45
CA GLN A 236 16.37 -16.75 31.60
C GLN A 236 17.68 -17.43 31.17
N THR A 237 18.27 -18.26 32.03
CA THR A 237 19.46 -19.07 31.70
C THR A 237 19.18 -20.06 30.56
N SER A 238 17.99 -20.66 30.54
CA SER A 238 17.54 -21.54 29.45
C SER A 238 17.40 -20.75 28.15
N VAL A 239 16.80 -19.55 28.18
CA VAL A 239 16.71 -18.65 27.00
C VAL A 239 18.10 -18.36 26.43
N VAL A 240 19.05 -17.96 27.28
CA VAL A 240 20.44 -17.69 26.86
C VAL A 240 21.10 -18.94 26.26
N THR A 241 20.84 -20.10 26.84
CA THR A 241 21.39 -21.38 26.36
C THR A 241 20.85 -21.75 24.99
N TYR A 242 19.52 -21.68 24.79
CA TYR A 242 18.89 -21.96 23.50
C TYR A 242 19.35 -20.96 22.43
N ARG A 243 19.43 -19.66 22.74
CA ARG A 243 20.00 -18.66 21.84
C ARG A 243 21.42 -19.03 21.40
N ARG A 244 22.30 -19.39 22.34
CA ARG A 244 23.70 -19.74 22.02
C ARG A 244 23.78 -20.96 21.10
N ARG A 245 22.95 -21.98 21.34
CA ARG A 245 22.90 -23.18 20.51
C ARG A 245 22.37 -22.88 19.11
N ALA A 246 21.30 -22.08 19.02
CA ALA A 246 20.75 -21.62 17.75
C ALA A 246 21.80 -20.85 16.93
N TYR A 247 22.51 -19.92 17.56
CA TYR A 247 23.55 -19.11 16.91
C TYR A 247 24.68 -19.97 16.36
N ALA A 248 25.14 -20.95 17.14
CA ALA A 248 26.15 -21.90 16.69
C ALA A 248 25.67 -22.72 15.48
N LYS A 249 24.41 -23.14 15.44
CA LYS A 249 23.82 -23.88 14.30
C LYS A 249 23.64 -22.98 13.06
N LEU A 250 23.32 -21.70 13.26
CA LEU A 250 23.12 -20.72 12.20
C LEU A 250 24.43 -20.10 11.70
N GLY A 251 25.55 -20.33 12.38
CA GLY A 251 26.84 -19.74 12.01
C GLY A 251 26.93 -18.24 12.29
N ILE A 252 26.16 -17.74 13.27
CA ILE A 252 26.12 -16.31 13.64
C ILE A 252 26.59 -16.10 15.07
N THR A 253 26.93 -14.85 15.40
CA THR A 253 27.47 -14.48 16.71
C THR A 253 26.62 -13.43 17.41
N CYS A 254 25.84 -12.65 16.68
CA CYS A 254 25.07 -11.55 17.25
C CYS A 254 23.61 -11.50 16.79
N HIS A 255 22.83 -10.71 17.52
CA HIS A 255 21.40 -10.51 17.25
C HIS A 255 21.13 -9.82 15.91
N ASN A 256 21.99 -8.89 15.51
CA ASN A 256 21.85 -8.20 14.22
C ASN A 256 22.02 -9.16 13.04
N GLU A 257 22.88 -10.18 13.17
CA GLU A 257 23.04 -11.22 12.15
C GLU A 257 21.81 -12.14 12.09
N LEU A 258 21.17 -12.45 13.22
CA LEU A 258 19.89 -13.17 13.22
C LEU A 258 18.82 -12.38 12.46
N PHE A 259 18.76 -11.06 12.69
CA PHE A 259 17.89 -10.15 11.95
C PHE A 259 18.20 -10.16 10.46
N ALA A 260 19.47 -10.09 10.06
CA ALA A 260 19.88 -10.10 8.65
C ALA A 260 19.55 -11.42 7.93
N LEU A 261 19.60 -12.56 8.63
CA LEU A 261 19.20 -13.85 8.07
C LEU A 261 17.68 -13.99 7.93
N ALA A 262 16.93 -13.43 8.88
CA ALA A 262 15.51 -13.73 9.04
C ALA A 262 14.55 -12.66 8.50
N MET A 263 14.99 -11.44 8.20
CA MET A 263 14.13 -10.33 7.77
C MET A 263 14.29 -9.98 6.30
#